data_AF-A0A942UZ08-F1
#
_entry.id   AF-A0A942UZ08-F1
#
_cell.length_a   1.000
_cell.length_b   1.000
_cell.length_c   1.000
_cell.angle_alpha   90.00
_cell.angle_beta   90.00
_cell.angle_gamma   90.00
#
_symmetry.space_group_name_H-M   'P 1'
#
loop_
_entity.id
_entity.type
_entity.pdbx_description
1 polymer ?
#
loop_
_entity_poly.entity_id
_entity_poly.type
_entity_poly.pdbx_seq_one_letter_code
_entity_poly.pdbx_strand_id
1 'polypeptide(L)' 'MKKFLAVCFLFFFCSGACFAVIKINNDFFRRGCCSHHGGVCGCSHGRAVCCDGSLSPSCGCD' A
#
# COMPACT_ATOMS: atom_id res chain seq x y z
N MET A 1 37.51 -16.83 20.36
CA MET A 1 36.95 -16.75 18.99
C MET A 1 35.43 -17.00 18.89
N LYS A 2 34.75 -17.55 19.91
CA LYS A 2 33.30 -17.86 19.85
C LYS A 2 32.37 -16.63 19.99
N LYS A 3 32.87 -15.53 20.55
CA LYS A 3 32.13 -14.27 20.77
C LYS A 3 31.95 -13.45 19.49
N PHE A 4 32.86 -13.59 18.53
CA PHE A 4 32.80 -12.87 17.25
C PHE A 4 31.73 -13.47 16.32
N LEU A 5 31.55 -14.79 16.37
CA LEU A 5 30.53 -15.50 15.57
C LEU A 5 29.10 -15.08 15.95
N ALA A 6 28.84 -14.85 17.26
CA ALA A 6 27.53 -14.42 17.74
C ALA A 6 27.15 -13.00 17.28
N VAL A 7 28.13 -12.11 17.15
CA VAL A 7 27.92 -10.72 16.70
C VAL A 7 27.53 -10.69 15.21
N CYS A 8 28.18 -11.51 14.38
CA CYS A 8 27.84 -11.60 12.96
C CYS A 8 26.41 -12.13 12.72
N PHE A 9 25.94 -13.10 13.50
CA PHE A 9 24.57 -13.62 13.41
C PHE A 9 23.50 -12.59 13.83
N LEU A 10 23.76 -11.79 14.86
CA LEU A 10 22.85 -10.73 15.31
C LEU A 10 22.75 -9.57 14.32
N PHE A 11 23.87 -9.19 13.67
CA PHE A 11 23.87 -8.15 12.64
C PHE A 11 23.12 -8.60 11.37
N PHE A 12 23.26 -9.87 10.97
CA PHE A 12 22.57 -10.42 9.81
C PHE A 12 21.04 -10.47 10.00
N PHE A 13 20.59 -10.76 11.23
CA PHE A 13 19.17 -10.79 11.58
C PHE A 13 18.54 -9.39 11.68
N CYS A 14 19.32 -8.40 12.13
CA CYS A 14 18.87 -7.01 12.25
C CYS A 14 18.78 -6.30 10.89
N SER A 15 19.69 -6.57 9.96
CA SER A 15 19.64 -6.01 8.60
C SER A 15 18.58 -6.64 7.70
N GLY A 16 18.23 -7.92 7.91
CA GLY A 16 17.18 -8.59 7.14
C GLY A 16 15.76 -8.11 7.45
N ALA A 17 15.49 -7.70 8.70
CA ALA A 17 14.17 -7.24 9.12
C ALA A 17 13.84 -5.80 8.69
N CYS A 18 14.85 -4.98 8.37
CA CYS A 18 14.64 -3.57 8.01
C CYS A 18 14.17 -3.36 6.56
N PHE A 19 14.29 -4.34 5.66
CA PHE A 19 13.99 -4.14 4.23
C PHE A 19 12.51 -4.31 3.84
N ALA A 20 11.63 -4.69 4.79
CA ALA A 20 10.25 -5.06 4.47
C ALA A 20 9.18 -4.00 4.80
N VAL A 21 9.52 -2.82 5.33
CA VAL A 21 8.51 -1.89 5.89
C VAL A 21 8.47 -0.56 5.14
N ILE A 22 8.28 -0.57 3.82
CA ILE A 22 7.69 0.57 3.09
C ILE A 22 6.80 0.05 1.95
N LYS A 23 5.64 -0.54 2.30
CA LYS A 23 4.50 -0.59 1.36
C LYS A 23 3.65 0.65 1.64
N ILE A 24 3.96 1.76 0.98
CA ILE A 24 3.05 2.92 0.93
C ILE A 24 1.88 2.49 0.06
N ASN A 25 0.85 1.93 0.68
CA ASN A 25 -0.41 1.72 -0.01
C ASN A 25 -1.04 3.10 -0.18
N ASN A 26 -1.20 3.56 -1.43
CA ASN A 26 -1.91 4.78 -1.81
C ASN A 26 -3.44 4.72 -1.52
N ASP A 27 -3.88 3.92 -0.54
CA ASP A 27 -5.27 3.80 -0.12
C ASP A 27 -5.81 5.07 0.57
N PHE A 28 -4.97 6.06 0.83
CA PHE A 28 -5.42 7.34 1.38
C PHE A 28 -6.32 8.11 0.40
N PHE A 29 -6.10 7.98 -0.91
CA PHE A 29 -6.93 8.63 -1.93
C PHE A 29 -8.27 7.94 -2.16
N ARG A 30 -8.52 6.76 -1.57
CA ARG A 30 -9.78 6.02 -1.76
C ARG A 30 -10.79 6.25 -0.63
N ARG A 31 -10.38 6.87 0.48
CA ARG A 31 -11.27 7.11 1.63
C ARG A 31 -12.30 8.18 1.26
N GLY A 32 -13.56 7.78 1.11
CA GLY A 32 -14.68 8.66 0.77
C GLY A 32 -15.06 8.70 -0.72
N CYS A 33 -14.24 8.10 -1.59
CA CYS A 33 -14.53 7.99 -3.01
C CYS A 33 -15.72 7.08 -3.26
N CYS A 34 -16.64 7.54 -4.11
CA CYS A 34 -17.87 6.81 -4.42
C CYS A 34 -18.71 6.49 -3.16
N SER A 35 -18.57 7.26 -2.07
CA SER A 35 -19.31 7.05 -0.81
C SER A 35 -20.83 7.02 -0.99
N HIS A 36 -21.35 7.83 -1.93
CA HIS A 36 -22.77 7.85 -2.30
C HIS A 36 -23.12 6.80 -3.37
N HIS A 37 -22.11 6.21 -4.01
CA HIS A 37 -22.21 5.28 -5.13
C HIS A 37 -21.79 3.84 -4.76
N GLY A 38 -21.81 3.50 -3.47
CA GLY A 38 -21.50 2.15 -2.97
C GLY A 38 -20.01 1.82 -2.84
N GLY A 39 -19.13 2.80 -2.98
CA GLY A 39 -17.68 2.64 -2.93
C GLY A 39 -17.06 2.43 -4.31
N VAL A 40 -15.73 2.27 -4.31
CA VAL A 40 -14.94 2.11 -5.54
C VAL A 40 -14.88 0.63 -5.90
N CYS A 41 -15.44 0.26 -7.05
CA CYS A 41 -15.44 -1.11 -7.58
C CYS A 41 -14.40 -1.35 -8.67
N GLY A 42 -13.74 -0.31 -9.19
CA GLY A 42 -12.72 -0.49 -10.23
C GLY A 42 -11.89 0.74 -10.54
N CYS A 43 -11.18 0.68 -11.66
CA CYS A 43 -10.32 1.74 -12.18
C CYS A 43 -10.44 1.78 -13.71
N SER A 44 -10.60 2.98 -14.28
CA SER A 44 -10.69 3.19 -15.72
C SER A 44 -10.04 4.52 -16.08
N HIS A 45 -9.10 4.49 -17.03
CA HIS A 45 -8.35 5.67 -17.48
C HIS A 45 -7.71 6.49 -16.33
N GLY A 46 -7.19 5.81 -15.31
CA GLY A 46 -6.60 6.46 -14.13
C GLY A 46 -7.62 7.08 -13.18
N ARG A 47 -8.92 6.81 -13.35
CA ARG A 47 -10.00 7.25 -12.45
C ARG A 47 -10.73 6.10 -11.79
N ALA A 48 -11.06 6.29 -10.52
CA ALA A 48 -11.81 5.32 -9.74
C ALA A 48 -13.21 5.12 -10.35
N VAL A 49 -13.56 3.86 -10.63
CA VAL A 49 -14.89 3.44 -11.09
C VAL A 49 -15.71 3.10 -9.85
N CYS A 50 -16.85 3.77 -9.69
CA CYS A 50 -17.80 3.51 -8.63
C CYS A 50 -18.61 2.23 -8.90
N CYS A 51 -19.18 1.64 -7.85
CA CYS A 51 -19.94 0.39 -7.95
C CYS A 51 -21.25 0.50 -8.74
N ASP A 52 -21.73 1.72 -9.00
CA ASP A 52 -22.84 2.01 -9.90
C ASP A 52 -22.40 2.17 -11.38
N GLY A 53 -21.09 2.06 -11.66
CA GLY A 53 -20.51 2.22 -13.00
C GLY A 53 -20.09 3.63 -13.36
N SER A 54 -20.34 4.63 -12.49
CA SER A 54 -19.89 6.01 -12.71
C SER A 54 -18.40 6.18 -12.45
N LEU A 55 -17.79 7.21 -13.04
CA LEU A 55 -16.39 7.58 -12.76
C LEU A 55 -16.34 8.66 -11.70
N SER A 56 -15.52 8.46 -10.67
CA SER A 56 -15.30 9.49 -9.66
C SER A 56 -14.53 10.66 -10.29
N PRO A 57 -15.07 11.90 -10.26
CA PRO A 57 -14.39 13.07 -10.83
C PRO A 57 -13.21 13.54 -9.99
N SER A 58 -13.23 13.23 -8.69
CA SER A 58 -12.24 13.66 -7.70
C SER A 58 -11.25 12.55 -7.30
N CYS A 59 -11.56 11.29 -7.63
CA CYS A 59 -10.74 10.17 -7.21
C CYS A 59 -10.07 9.48 -8.39
N GLY A 60 -8.74 9.52 -8.37
CA GLY A 60 -7.89 8.74 -9.25
C GLY A 60 -7.75 7.29 -8.80
N CYS A 61 -7.08 6.51 -9.63
CA CYS A 61 -6.55 5.20 -9.25
C CYS A 61 -5.15 5.08 -9.86
N ASP A 62 -4.16 4.98 -8.96
CA ASP A 62 -2.72 4.87 -9.24
C ASP A 62 -2.12 3.69 -8.46
#